data_AF-A0A934BNB6-F1
#
_entry.id   AF-A0A934BNB6-F1
#
_cell.length_a   1.000
_cell.length_b   1.000
_cell.length_c   1.000
_cell.angle_alpha   90.00
_cell.angle_beta   90.00
_cell.angle_gamma   90.00
#
_symmetry.space_group_name_H-M   'P 1'
#
loop_
_entity.id
_entity.type
_entity.pdbx_description
1 polymer ?
#
loop_
_entity_poly.entity_id
_entity_poly.type
_entity_poly.pdbx_seq_one_letter_code
_entity_poly.pdbx_strand_id
1 'polypeptide(L)'
;MKTLGINILLIVGIPALCSIGLVAYDAQEFSMPDVLTYLPVNIAFLSSPQIAWFFISRWIKASRFTFYGGLVGANASLLVVEILVVRLSPNGDSIGWLMYWPSAIVAIVVGGLIGNCMLEFLARPRRRT
;
A
#
# COMPACT_ATOMS: atom_id res chain seq x y z
N MET A 1 20.52 4.87 -8.27
CA MET A 1 19.33 5.10 -9.13
C MET A 1 18.29 3.98 -9.04
N LYS A 2 18.64 2.68 -9.05
CA LYS A 2 17.66 1.56 -9.04
C LYS A 2 16.68 1.55 -7.87
N THR A 3 17.09 1.97 -6.67
CA THR A 3 16.23 1.99 -5.46
C THR A 3 15.17 3.10 -5.47
N LEU A 4 15.41 4.20 -6.19
CA LEU A 4 14.46 5.31 -6.27
C LEU A 4 13.21 4.89 -7.07
N GLY A 5 13.40 4.18 -8.19
CA GLY A 5 12.29 3.70 -9.02
C GLY A 5 11.36 2.74 -8.29
N ILE A 6 11.92 1.79 -7.53
CA ILE A 6 11.12 0.84 -6.72
C ILE A 6 10.31 1.58 -5.65
N ASN A 7 10.91 2.56 -4.99
CA ASN A 7 10.20 3.35 -3.97
C ASN A 7 9.04 4.13 -4.58
N ILE A 8 9.24 4.79 -5.72
CA ILE A 8 8.18 5.52 -6.42
C ILE A 8 7.04 4.57 -6.82
N LEU A 9 7.37 3.40 -7.35
CA LEU A 9 6.39 2.39 -7.74
C LEU A 9 5.55 1.91 -6.53
N LEU A 10 6.19 1.58 -5.41
CA LEU A 10 5.52 1.04 -4.22
C LEU A 10 4.76 2.10 -3.41
N ILE A 11 5.20 3.35 -3.43
CA ILE A 11 4.60 4.44 -2.65
C ILE A 11 3.47 5.12 -3.41
N VAL A 12 3.62 5.31 -4.73
CA VAL A 12 2.66 6.09 -5.54
C VAL A 12 2.16 5.30 -6.73
N GLY A 13 3.00 4.51 -7.39
CA GLY A 13 2.62 3.79 -8.62
C GLY A 13 1.46 2.82 -8.43
N ILE A 14 1.55 1.92 -7.44
CA ILE A 14 0.48 0.96 -7.14
C ILE A 14 -0.80 1.68 -6.66
N PRO A 15 -0.75 2.61 -5.69
CA PRO A 15 -1.91 3.42 -5.33
C PRO A 15 -2.54 4.17 -6.51
N ALA A 16 -1.74 4.70 -7.44
CA ALA A 16 -2.24 5.36 -8.61
C ALA A 16 -2.98 4.42 -9.56
N LEU A 17 -2.45 3.20 -9.77
CA LEU A 17 -3.16 2.18 -10.56
C LEU A 17 -4.47 1.77 -9.91
N CYS A 18 -4.50 1.58 -8.58
CA CYS A 18 -5.74 1.31 -7.85
C CYS A 18 -6.74 2.47 -7.98
N SER A 19 -6.28 3.71 -7.84
CA SER A 19 -7.11 4.89 -8.02
C SER A 19 -7.69 5.02 -9.42
N ILE A 20 -6.92 4.69 -10.46
CA ILE A 20 -7.41 4.66 -11.84
C ILE A 20 -8.44 3.53 -12.01
N GLY A 21 -8.19 2.36 -11.43
CA GLY A 21 -9.12 1.23 -11.49
C GLY A 21 -10.45 1.47 -10.77
N LEU A 22 -10.43 2.22 -9.67
CA LEU A 22 -11.60 2.74 -8.96
C LEU A 22 -12.41 3.68 -9.84
N VAL A 23 -11.75 4.73 -10.33
CA VAL A 23 -12.43 5.73 -11.15
C VAL A 23 -12.94 5.14 -12.47
N ALA A 24 -12.23 4.19 -13.07
CA ALA A 24 -12.69 3.49 -14.27
C ALA A 24 -13.90 2.58 -14.00
N TYR A 25 -14.06 2.07 -12.79
CA TYR A 25 -15.25 1.32 -12.38
C TYR A 25 -16.45 2.28 -12.21
N ASP A 26 -16.23 3.42 -11.57
CA ASP A 26 -17.26 4.44 -11.34
C ASP A 26 -17.53 5.33 -12.57
N ALA A 27 -16.73 5.24 -13.62
CA ALA A 27 -16.86 6.05 -14.84
C ALA A 27 -18.17 5.80 -15.61
N GLN A 28 -18.98 4.82 -15.21
CA GLN A 28 -20.37 4.70 -15.68
C GLN A 28 -21.28 5.80 -15.10
N GLU A 29 -20.89 6.41 -13.98
CA GLU A 29 -21.69 7.39 -13.23
C GLU A 29 -21.07 8.80 -13.21
N PHE A 30 -19.75 8.94 -13.47
CA PHE A 30 -19.04 10.22 -13.38
C PHE A 30 -18.69 10.86 -14.73
N SER A 31 -18.72 12.19 -14.77
CA SER A 31 -18.24 12.96 -15.92
C SER A 31 -16.71 13.06 -15.93
N MET A 32 -16.10 13.21 -17.12
CA MET A 32 -14.63 13.31 -17.23
C MET A 32 -13.99 14.46 -16.41
N PRO A 33 -14.64 15.63 -16.24
CA PRO A 33 -14.20 16.66 -15.30
C PRO A 33 -14.17 16.20 -13.84
N ASP A 34 -15.12 15.38 -13.41
CA ASP A 34 -15.16 14.84 -12.04
C ASP A 34 -13.98 13.91 -11.80
N VAL A 35 -13.71 13.01 -12.77
CA VAL A 35 -12.55 12.12 -12.75
C VAL A 35 -11.24 12.88 -12.53
N LEU A 36 -11.02 13.98 -13.27
CA LEU A 36 -9.80 14.78 -13.15
C LEU A 36 -9.68 15.51 -11.81
N THR A 37 -10.81 15.77 -11.15
CA THR A 37 -10.86 16.46 -9.86
C THR A 37 -10.59 15.49 -8.70
N TYR A 38 -11.18 14.29 -8.74
CA TYR A 38 -11.09 13.32 -7.64
C TYR A 38 -9.86 12.41 -7.72
N LEU A 39 -9.32 12.17 -8.92
CA LEU A 39 -8.17 11.28 -9.11
C LEU A 39 -6.94 11.70 -8.27
N PRO A 40 -6.47 12.97 -8.26
CA PRO A 40 -5.33 13.36 -7.44
C PRO A 40 -5.56 13.18 -5.94
N VAL A 41 -6.79 13.42 -5.48
CA VAL A 41 -7.19 13.27 -4.06
C VAL A 41 -7.15 11.80 -3.66
N ASN A 42 -7.71 10.92 -4.50
CA ASN A 42 -7.69 9.48 -4.28
C ASN A 42 -6.26 8.94 -4.28
N ILE A 43 -5.41 9.35 -5.23
CA ILE A 43 -4.00 8.96 -5.25
C ILE A 43 -3.30 9.39 -3.96
N ALA A 44 -3.50 10.64 -3.53
CA ALA A 44 -2.87 11.15 -2.31
C ALA A 44 -3.32 10.38 -1.07
N PHE A 45 -4.62 10.08 -0.95
CA PHE A 45 -5.16 9.31 0.17
C PHE A 45 -4.66 7.85 0.15
N LEU A 46 -4.75 7.16 -0.99
CA LEU A 46 -4.33 5.76 -1.10
C LEU A 46 -2.81 5.57 -0.98
N SER A 47 -2.03 6.63 -1.23
CA SER A 47 -0.57 6.63 -1.01
C SER A 47 -0.17 7.01 0.41
N SER A 48 -1.10 7.54 1.21
CA SER A 48 -0.74 8.16 2.49
C SER A 48 -0.19 7.18 3.54
N PRO A 49 -0.66 5.92 3.68
CA PRO A 49 -0.02 4.97 4.59
C PRO A 49 1.41 4.61 4.16
N GLN A 50 1.68 4.51 2.86
CA GLN A 50 3.00 4.20 2.29
C GLN A 50 3.95 5.38 2.51
N ILE A 51 3.47 6.62 2.32
CA ILE A 51 4.23 7.84 2.62
C ILE A 51 4.54 7.93 4.11
N ALA A 52 3.55 7.70 4.97
CA ALA A 52 3.74 7.69 6.43
C ALA A 52 4.78 6.64 6.83
N TRP A 53 4.69 5.41 6.30
CA TRP A 53 5.67 4.37 6.54
C TRP A 53 7.07 4.75 6.03
N PHE A 54 7.18 5.42 4.89
CA PHE A 54 8.45 5.91 4.39
C PHE A 54 9.13 6.87 5.37
N PHE A 55 8.38 7.79 5.99
CA PHE A 55 8.93 8.68 7.01
C PHE A 55 9.23 7.95 8.33
N ILE A 56 8.32 7.11 8.81
CA ILE A 56 8.51 6.32 10.04
C ILE A 56 9.73 5.42 9.92
N SER A 57 9.86 4.68 8.82
CA SER A 57 10.96 3.76 8.58
C SER A 57 12.32 4.46 8.59
N ARG A 58 12.40 5.70 8.10
CA ARG A 58 13.60 6.54 8.20
C ARG A 58 13.88 6.97 9.63
N TRP A 59 12.84 7.35 10.38
CA TRP A 59 12.98 7.78 11.77
C TRP A 59 13.48 6.63 12.67
N ILE A 60 12.93 5.43 12.52
CA ILE A 60 13.34 4.23 13.28
C ILE A 60 14.56 3.52 12.69
N LYS A 61 15.16 4.04 11.60
CA LYS A 61 16.29 3.44 10.87
C LYS A 61 16.03 1.96 10.50
N ALA A 62 14.83 1.67 9.99
CA ALA A 62 14.42 0.33 9.62
C ALA A 62 15.39 -0.32 8.62
N SER A 63 15.61 -1.62 8.75
CA SER A 63 16.37 -2.39 7.76
C SER A 63 15.68 -2.33 6.39
N ARG A 64 16.44 -2.57 5.30
CA ARG A 64 15.85 -2.60 3.94
C ARG A 64 14.72 -3.63 3.84
N PHE A 65 14.88 -4.79 4.48
CA PHE A 65 13.86 -5.84 4.45
C PHE A 65 12.60 -5.45 5.22
N THR A 66 12.75 -4.84 6.40
CA THR A 66 11.63 -4.30 7.18
C THR A 66 10.90 -3.20 6.41
N PHE A 67 11.65 -2.30 5.77
CA PHE A 67 11.09 -1.21 4.97
C PHE A 67 10.24 -1.74 3.80
N TYR A 68 10.82 -2.59 2.94
CA TYR A 68 10.10 -3.15 1.80
C TYR A 68 8.98 -4.10 2.23
N GLY A 69 9.18 -4.88 3.30
CA GLY A 69 8.14 -5.73 3.88
C GLY A 69 6.92 -4.93 4.31
N GLY A 70 7.12 -3.78 4.97
CA GLY A 70 6.02 -2.88 5.33
C GLY A 70 5.33 -2.25 4.12
N LEU A 71 6.08 -1.83 3.09
CA LEU A 71 5.48 -1.33 1.84
C LEU A 71 4.66 -2.40 1.09
N VAL A 72 5.14 -3.64 1.07
CA VAL A 72 4.40 -4.77 0.49
C VAL A 72 3.12 -5.03 1.28
N GLY A 73 3.19 -5.00 2.62
CA GLY A 73 2.03 -5.10 3.50
C GLY A 73 0.98 -4.02 3.22
N ALA A 74 1.40 -2.76 3.12
CA ALA A 74 0.50 -1.64 2.78
C ALA A 74 -0.24 -1.85 1.45
N ASN A 75 0.49 -2.27 0.41
CA ASN A 75 -0.07 -2.51 -0.91
C ASN A 75 -0.98 -3.76 -0.94
N ALA A 76 -0.64 -4.80 -0.19
CA ALA A 76 -1.52 -5.97 -0.02
C ALA A 76 -2.84 -5.57 0.65
N SER A 77 -2.78 -4.74 1.71
CA SER A 77 -3.98 -4.23 2.38
C SER A 77 -4.84 -3.37 1.43
N LEU A 78 -4.20 -2.52 0.62
CA LEU A 78 -4.89 -1.72 -0.38
C LEU A 78 -5.66 -2.59 -1.38
N LEU A 79 -5.01 -3.62 -1.93
CA LEU A 79 -5.65 -4.55 -2.87
C LEU A 79 -6.79 -5.33 -2.22
N VAL A 80 -6.61 -5.76 -0.97
CA VAL A 80 -7.65 -6.50 -0.22
C VAL A 80 -8.86 -5.61 0.01
N VAL A 81 -8.68 -4.37 0.47
CA VAL A 81 -9.78 -3.43 0.72
C VAL A 81 -10.49 -3.08 -0.59
N GLU A 82 -9.72 -2.85 -1.65
CA GLU A 82 -10.31 -2.49 -2.94
C GLU A 82 -11.10 -3.64 -3.58
N ILE A 83 -10.56 -4.86 -3.56
CA ILE A 83 -11.24 -6.00 -4.16
C ILE A 83 -12.40 -6.48 -3.27
N LEU A 84 -12.21 -6.57 -1.96
CA LEU A 84 -13.18 -7.24 -1.08
C LEU A 84 -14.20 -6.30 -0.45
N VAL A 85 -13.83 -5.03 -0.18
CA VAL A 85 -14.71 -4.11 0.54
C VAL A 85 -15.43 -3.20 -0.43
N VAL A 86 -14.71 -2.56 -1.35
CA VAL A 86 -15.31 -1.61 -2.30
C VAL A 86 -16.18 -2.35 -3.32
N ARG A 87 -15.64 -3.37 -3.99
CA ARG A 87 -16.33 -4.01 -5.12
C ARG A 87 -17.40 -5.04 -4.77
N LEU A 88 -17.37 -5.58 -3.54
CA LEU A 88 -18.28 -6.68 -3.14
C LEU A 88 -19.33 -6.26 -2.11
N SER A 89 -19.30 -5.01 -1.62
CA SER A 89 -20.25 -4.52 -0.63
C SER A 89 -21.14 -3.41 -1.22
N PRO A 90 -22.47 -3.45 -0.98
CA PRO A 90 -23.39 -2.40 -1.42
C PRO A 90 -23.09 -1.01 -0.83
N ASN A 91 -22.40 -0.94 0.32
CA ASN A 91 -21.91 0.29 0.96
C ASN A 91 -20.37 0.35 0.94
N GLY A 92 -19.77 -0.32 -0.05
CA GLY A 92 -18.36 -0.65 -0.09
C GLY A 92 -17.43 0.55 -0.09
N ASP A 93 -17.85 1.64 -0.72
CA ASP A 93 -17.03 2.85 -0.82
C ASP A 93 -16.75 3.42 0.57
N SER A 94 -17.77 3.95 1.26
CA SER A 94 -17.56 4.66 2.53
C SER A 94 -16.90 3.80 3.60
N ILE A 95 -17.27 2.51 3.66
CA ILE A 95 -16.69 1.56 4.62
C ILE A 95 -15.27 1.18 4.20
N GLY A 96 -15.00 0.99 2.91
CA GLY A 96 -13.67 0.68 2.38
C GLY A 96 -12.67 1.79 2.67
N TRP A 97 -13.06 3.04 2.41
CA TRP A 97 -12.24 4.22 2.73
C TRP A 97 -11.92 4.31 4.22
N LEU A 98 -12.89 4.05 5.10
CA LEU A 98 -12.70 4.07 6.55
C LEU A 98 -11.80 2.93 7.05
N MET A 99 -11.97 1.73 6.50
CA MET A 99 -11.26 0.52 6.91
C MET A 99 -9.83 0.45 6.35
N TYR A 100 -9.53 1.22 5.28
CA TYR A 100 -8.22 1.19 4.64
C TYR A 100 -7.07 1.57 5.58
N TRP A 101 -7.18 2.69 6.30
CA TRP A 101 -6.09 3.15 7.16
C TRP A 101 -5.73 2.18 8.30
N PRO A 102 -6.69 1.72 9.13
CA PRO A 102 -6.39 0.75 10.18
C PRO A 102 -5.80 -0.55 9.64
N SER A 103 -6.37 -1.09 8.54
CA SER A 103 -5.87 -2.31 7.92
C SER A 103 -4.46 -2.14 7.35
N ALA A 104 -4.18 -1.01 6.69
CA ALA A 104 -2.86 -0.69 6.15
C ALA A 104 -1.81 -0.60 7.26
N ILE A 105 -2.12 0.04 8.40
CA ILE A 105 -1.20 0.11 9.55
C ILE A 105 -0.85 -1.29 10.05
N VAL A 106 -1.86 -2.14 10.25
CA VAL A 106 -1.64 -3.53 10.71
C VAL A 106 -0.80 -4.30 9.69
N ALA A 107 -1.13 -4.21 8.41
CA ALA A 107 -0.43 -4.91 7.35
C ALA A 107 1.03 -4.42 7.18
N ILE A 108 1.28 -3.12 7.36
CA ILE A 108 2.64 -2.55 7.39
C ILE A 108 3.47 -3.16 8.51
N VAL A 109 2.91 -3.22 9.73
CA VAL A 109 3.61 -3.79 10.88
C VAL A 109 3.90 -5.27 10.65
N VAL A 110 2.89 -6.04 10.25
CA VAL A 110 3.04 -7.48 9.97
C VAL A 110 4.05 -7.73 8.84
N GLY A 111 3.92 -7.02 7.73
CA GLY A 111 4.85 -7.13 6.60
C GLY A 111 6.28 -6.74 6.96
N GLY A 112 6.45 -5.70 7.78
CA GLY A 112 7.75 -5.28 8.29
C GLY A 112 8.39 -6.33 9.20
N LEU A 113 7.61 -6.94 10.09
CA LEU A 113 8.05 -8.03 10.96
C LEU A 113 8.47 -9.26 10.15
N ILE A 114 7.66 -9.67 9.16
CA ILE A 114 7.98 -10.78 8.25
C ILE A 114 9.30 -10.49 7.52
N GLY A 115 9.46 -9.28 6.99
CA GLY A 115 10.71 -8.86 6.34
C GLY A 115 11.92 -8.98 7.27
N ASN A 116 11.77 -8.60 8.53
CA ASN A 116 12.84 -8.76 9.52
C ASN A 116 13.15 -10.23 9.82
N CYS A 117 12.14 -11.08 10.01
CA CYS A 117 12.33 -12.51 10.24
C CYS A 117 13.03 -13.19 9.04
N MET A 118 12.72 -12.78 7.81
CA MET A 118 13.39 -13.29 6.60
C MET A 118 14.87 -12.90 6.59
N LEU A 119 15.23 -11.68 6.99
CA LEU A 119 16.61 -11.26 7.12
C LEU A 119 17.37 -12.15 8.11
N GLU A 120 16.79 -12.39 9.30
CA GLU A 120 17.38 -13.26 10.31
C GLU A 120 17.55 -14.70 9.80
N PHE A 121 16.55 -15.23 9.10
CA PHE A 121 16.61 -16.56 8.50
C PHE A 121 17.75 -16.68 7.47
N LEU A 122 17.88 -15.70 6.58
CA LEU A 122 18.92 -15.68 5.54
C LEU A 122 20.32 -15.45 6.12
N ALA A 123 20.44 -14.77 7.26
CA ALA A 123 21.70 -14.53 7.94
C ALA A 123 22.21 -15.74 8.75
N ARG A 124 21.38 -16.76 9.00
CA ARG A 124 21.81 -17.95 9.76
C ARG A 124 22.84 -18.74 8.95
N PRO A 125 24.03 -19.04 9.50
CA PRO A 125 25.00 -19.90 8.82
C PRO A 125 24.37 -21.27 8.59
N ARG A 126 24.33 -21.74 7.33
CA ARG A 126 23.95 -23.11 7.00
C ARG A 126 24.90 -24.05 7.73
N ARG A 127 24.45 -24.61 8.85
CA ARG A 127 25.14 -25.74 9.48
C ARG A 127 25.17 -26.83 8.41
N ARG A 128 26.37 -27.10 7.87
CA ARG A 128 26.61 -28.25 7.00
C ARG A 128 26.38 -29.49 7.86
N THR A 129 25.18 -30.04 7.78
CA THR A 129 24.90 -31.43 8.19
C THR A 129 25.29 -32.34 7.05
#